data_AF-A0A383CCG1-F1
#
_entry.id   AF-A0A383CCG1-F1
#
_cell.length_a   1.000
_cell.length_b   1.000
_cell.length_c   1.000
_cell.angle_alpha   90.00
_cell.angle_beta   90.00
_cell.angle_gamma   90.00
#
_symmetry.space_group_name_H-M   'P 1'
#
loop_
_entity.id
_entity.type
_entity.pdbx_description
1 polymer ?
#
loop_
_entity_poly.entity_id
_entity_poly.type
_entity_poly.pdbx_seq_one_letter_code
_entity_poly.pdbx_strand_id
1 'polypeptide(L)'
;GNLEGQFVIPFEADGSLGEDYSFFGKISNASINLTKQFPIKNLTAEIKDLKNSDGKGVEIVFEKGSIYDLELADTIINLKRAKNAIKIDGLLRTKGKFNFSQIKKISSLFGLDTSNFNEINGTADLKTNINFNVDSRFRIKNPSYSMEGDIAYFEIHTDEKRIIKNYLPEYDPKIILKDTHIKIVNSESNYKAELSGYLKVNENFDSFKINKVYNYDKKSFYTNGIIDLTNSRFKVSRLNY
;
A
#
# COMPACT_ATOMS: atom_id res chain seq x y z
N GLY A 1 -19.20 -0.99 -18.73
CA GLY A 1 -17.88 -0.72 -19.31
C GLY A 1 -17.77 -1.41 -20.64
N ASN A 2 -16.89 -0.91 -21.51
CA ASN A 2 -16.60 -1.49 -22.81
C ASN A 2 -15.22 -2.16 -22.77
N LEU A 3 -15.06 -3.22 -23.55
CA LEU A 3 -13.77 -3.87 -23.78
C LEU A 3 -13.52 -3.84 -25.29
N GLU A 4 -12.39 -3.25 -25.67
CA GLU A 4 -11.92 -3.14 -27.04
C GLU A 4 -10.57 -3.86 -27.14
N GLY A 5 -10.26 -4.43 -28.30
CA GLY A 5 -9.00 -5.10 -28.50
C GLY A 5 -8.60 -5.18 -29.96
N GLN A 6 -7.29 -5.22 -30.19
CA GLN A 6 -6.67 -5.41 -31.49
C GLN A 6 -5.69 -6.57 -31.38
N PHE A 7 -5.76 -7.49 -32.34
CA PHE A 7 -4.83 -8.60 -32.48
C PHE A 7 -4.13 -8.48 -33.83
N VAL A 8 -2.81 -8.61 -33.84
CA VAL A 8 -1.97 -8.53 -35.03
C VAL A 8 -1.36 -9.90 -35.27
N ILE A 9 -1.63 -10.45 -36.46
CA ILE A 9 -1.12 -11.74 -36.93
C ILE A 9 -0.21 -11.46 -38.14
N PRO A 10 1.12 -11.55 -37.99
CA PRO A 10 2.02 -11.43 -39.13
C PRO A 10 1.99 -12.70 -39.98
N PHE A 11 2.17 -12.54 -41.29
CA PHE A 11 2.36 -13.63 -42.24
C PHE A 11 3.70 -13.44 -42.96
N GLU A 12 4.44 -14.52 -43.14
CA GLU A 12 5.68 -14.57 -43.92
C GLU A 12 5.38 -14.58 -45.43
N ALA A 13 6.40 -14.35 -46.26
CA ALA A 13 6.24 -14.31 -47.72
C ALA A 13 5.75 -15.64 -48.33
N ASP A 14 5.97 -16.76 -47.64
CA ASP A 14 5.49 -18.09 -48.04
C ASP A 14 4.06 -18.39 -47.55
N GLY A 15 3.41 -17.44 -46.86
CA GLY A 15 2.08 -17.58 -46.29
C GLY A 15 2.02 -18.28 -44.93
N SER A 16 3.18 -18.65 -44.35
CA SER A 16 3.25 -19.15 -42.99
C SER A 16 3.03 -18.03 -41.95
N LEU A 17 2.71 -18.41 -40.71
CA LEU A 17 2.50 -17.46 -39.62
C LEU A 17 3.85 -16.99 -39.06
N GLY A 18 4.06 -15.68 -39.00
CA GLY A 18 5.23 -15.09 -38.35
C GLY A 18 5.16 -15.20 -36.83
N GLU A 19 6.30 -15.17 -36.15
CA GLU A 19 6.39 -15.38 -34.70
C GLU A 19 6.00 -14.14 -33.86
N ASP A 20 5.93 -12.97 -34.51
CA ASP A 20 5.73 -11.66 -33.90
C ASP A 20 4.27 -11.23 -33.74
N TYR A 21 3.40 -12.17 -33.37
CA TYR A 21 2.04 -11.82 -32.99
C TYR A 21 2.02 -10.76 -31.87
N SER A 22 0.99 -9.92 -31.87
CA SER A 22 0.79 -8.95 -30.78
C SER A 22 -0.68 -8.69 -30.44
N PHE A 23 -0.93 -8.35 -29.18
CA PHE A 23 -2.24 -7.96 -28.66
C PHE A 23 -2.19 -6.58 -28.00
N PHE A 24 -3.26 -5.82 -28.22
CA PHE A 24 -3.59 -4.61 -27.48
C PHE A 24 -5.04 -4.71 -27.01
N GLY A 25 -5.32 -4.25 -25.80
CA GLY A 25 -6.67 -4.16 -25.26
C GLY A 25 -6.90 -2.86 -24.50
N LYS A 26 -8.15 -2.40 -24.47
CA LYS A 26 -8.58 -1.28 -23.64
C LYS A 26 -9.88 -1.61 -22.94
N ILE A 27 -9.88 -1.47 -21.62
CA ILE A 27 -11.08 -1.48 -20.78
C ILE A 27 -11.48 -0.02 -20.56
N SER A 28 -12.74 0.33 -20.79
CA SER A 28 -13.24 1.71 -20.66
C SER A 28 -14.46 1.80 -19.74
N ASN A 29 -14.41 2.71 -18.77
CA ASN A 29 -15.47 3.00 -17.80
C ASN A 29 -16.11 1.72 -17.19
N ALA A 30 -15.28 0.76 -16.80
CA ALA A 30 -15.72 -0.49 -16.21
C ALA A 30 -15.86 -0.37 -14.68
N SER A 31 -16.75 -1.18 -14.13
CA SER A 31 -16.78 -1.45 -12.69
C SER A 31 -16.45 -2.92 -12.50
N ILE A 32 -15.36 -3.20 -11.79
CA ILE A 32 -14.87 -4.56 -11.53
C ILE A 32 -15.03 -4.84 -10.04
N ASN A 33 -15.85 -5.83 -9.71
CA ASN A 33 -15.96 -6.31 -8.34
C ASN A 33 -14.92 -7.40 -8.10
N LEU A 34 -13.82 -7.08 -7.42
CA LEU A 34 -12.85 -8.11 -7.00
C LEU A 34 -13.52 -9.08 -6.02
N THR A 35 -14.25 -8.51 -5.06
CA THR A 35 -15.25 -9.19 -4.24
C THR A 35 -16.43 -8.23 -4.02
N LYS A 36 -17.51 -8.69 -3.35
CA LYS A 36 -18.64 -7.81 -2.97
C LYS A 36 -18.22 -6.58 -2.15
N GLN A 37 -17.07 -6.63 -1.47
CA GLN A 37 -16.61 -5.57 -0.58
C GLN A 37 -15.63 -4.60 -1.25
N PHE A 38 -14.99 -4.99 -2.34
CA PHE A 38 -13.89 -4.24 -2.98
C PHE A 38 -14.19 -3.98 -4.47
N PRO A 39 -15.13 -3.08 -4.78
CA PRO A 39 -15.40 -2.67 -6.14
C PRO A 39 -14.35 -1.66 -6.61
N ILE A 40 -13.74 -1.92 -7.77
CA ILE A 40 -13.05 -0.91 -8.57
C ILE A 40 -14.11 -0.24 -9.44
N LYS A 41 -14.25 1.07 -9.33
CA LYS A 41 -15.22 1.87 -10.08
C LYS A 41 -14.52 2.69 -11.15
N ASN A 42 -15.23 3.00 -12.23
CA ASN A 42 -14.80 3.90 -13.30
C ASN A 42 -13.42 3.55 -13.90
N LEU A 43 -13.07 2.25 -13.90
CA LEU A 43 -11.80 1.76 -14.39
C LEU A 43 -11.68 2.02 -15.89
N THR A 44 -10.59 2.65 -16.29
CA THR A 44 -10.10 2.64 -17.67
C THR A 44 -8.65 2.21 -17.64
N ALA A 45 -8.32 1.18 -18.41
CA ALA A 45 -7.00 0.58 -18.40
C ALA A 45 -6.62 0.09 -19.79
N GLU A 46 -5.35 0.24 -20.13
CA GLU A 46 -4.76 -0.35 -21.32
C GLU A 46 -4.08 -1.67 -20.98
N ILE A 47 -4.13 -2.60 -21.91
CA ILE A 47 -3.54 -3.94 -21.83
C ILE A 47 -2.62 -4.08 -23.02
N LYS A 48 -1.35 -4.38 -22.77
CA LYS A 48 -0.31 -4.48 -23.80
C LYS A 48 0.51 -5.74 -23.61
N ASP A 49 1.08 -6.24 -24.69
CA ASP A 49 2.08 -7.29 -24.59
C ASP A 49 3.33 -6.78 -23.89
N LEU A 50 3.85 -7.62 -23.00
CA LEU A 50 5.16 -7.43 -22.39
C LEU A 50 6.14 -8.41 -23.04
N LYS A 51 6.98 -7.90 -23.95
CA LYS A 51 8.04 -8.68 -24.64
C LYS A 51 9.41 -8.25 -24.11
N ASN A 52 9.99 -9.06 -23.21
CA ASN A 52 11.32 -8.81 -22.64
C ASN A 52 12.19 -10.08 -22.76
N SER A 53 13.49 -9.95 -22.47
CA SER A 53 14.45 -11.08 -22.44
C SER A 53 13.99 -12.28 -21.60
N ASP A 54 13.13 -12.05 -20.61
CA ASP A 54 12.73 -13.03 -19.60
C ASP A 54 11.43 -13.78 -19.96
N GLY A 55 10.82 -13.48 -21.12
CA GLY A 55 9.63 -14.16 -21.62
C GLY A 55 8.51 -13.23 -22.08
N LYS A 56 7.37 -13.84 -22.47
CA LYS A 56 6.14 -13.15 -22.89
C LYS A 56 5.20 -12.94 -21.69
N GLY A 57 4.57 -11.79 -21.62
CA GLY A 57 3.64 -11.43 -20.54
C GLY A 57 2.62 -10.38 -20.98
N VAL A 58 1.88 -9.87 -20.00
CA VAL A 58 0.88 -8.82 -20.17
C VAL A 58 1.17 -7.69 -19.19
N GLU A 59 1.20 -6.47 -19.68
CA GLU A 59 1.20 -5.25 -18.88
C GLU A 59 -0.20 -4.64 -18.89
N ILE A 60 -0.68 -4.25 -17.71
CA ILE A 60 -1.95 -3.54 -17.53
C ILE A 60 -1.64 -2.19 -16.88
N VAL A 61 -2.02 -1.09 -17.54
CA VAL A 61 -1.79 0.27 -17.07
C VAL A 61 -3.13 0.95 -16.83
N PHE A 62 -3.35 1.45 -15.61
CA PHE A 62 -4.58 2.12 -15.23
C PHE A 62 -4.48 3.59 -15.57
N GLU A 63 -5.31 4.06 -16.51
CA GLU A 63 -5.46 5.49 -16.80
C GLU A 63 -6.29 6.18 -15.72
N LYS A 64 -7.32 5.49 -15.22
CA LYS A 64 -8.16 5.95 -14.11
C LYS A 64 -8.89 4.77 -13.48
N GLY A 65 -9.37 4.98 -12.28
CA GLY A 65 -10.20 4.05 -11.53
C GLY A 65 -10.13 4.40 -10.05
N SER A 66 -11.07 3.91 -9.27
CA SER A 66 -11.01 4.08 -7.82
C SER A 66 -11.48 2.85 -7.07
N ILE A 67 -10.87 2.62 -5.92
CA ILE A 67 -11.37 1.70 -4.91
C ILE A 67 -11.71 2.52 -3.67
N TYR A 68 -13.00 2.57 -3.32
CA TYR A 68 -13.51 3.57 -2.39
C TYR A 68 -13.14 5.00 -2.83
N ASP A 69 -12.59 5.81 -1.91
CA ASP A 69 -12.16 7.20 -2.16
C ASP A 69 -10.65 7.29 -2.49
N LEU A 70 -10.06 6.17 -2.94
CA LEU A 70 -8.68 6.08 -3.39
C LEU A 70 -8.63 5.94 -4.91
N GLU A 71 -8.02 6.91 -5.58
CA GLU A 71 -7.69 6.90 -7.00
C GLU A 71 -6.57 5.90 -7.28
N LEU A 72 -6.66 5.23 -8.43
CA LEU A 72 -5.75 4.17 -8.88
C LEU A 72 -5.02 4.50 -10.18
N ALA A 73 -5.08 5.76 -10.64
CA ALA A 73 -4.38 6.21 -11.84
C ALA A 73 -2.87 5.95 -11.73
N ASP A 74 -2.22 5.64 -12.84
CA ASP A 74 -0.80 5.30 -12.94
C ASP A 74 -0.41 3.99 -12.22
N THR A 75 -1.40 3.16 -11.86
CA THR A 75 -1.15 1.78 -11.42
C THR A 75 -0.72 0.92 -12.61
N ILE A 76 0.34 0.13 -12.44
CA ILE A 76 0.87 -0.79 -13.44
C ILE A 76 0.90 -2.20 -12.86
N ILE A 77 0.37 -3.18 -13.59
CA ILE A 77 0.39 -4.59 -13.20
C ILE A 77 1.01 -5.39 -14.34
N ASN A 78 2.16 -5.99 -14.06
CA ASN A 78 2.86 -6.87 -14.99
C ASN A 78 2.65 -8.33 -14.61
N LEU A 79 2.17 -9.12 -15.57
CA LEU A 79 1.98 -10.56 -15.44
C LEU A 79 2.91 -11.28 -16.42
N LYS A 80 3.86 -12.06 -15.90
CA LYS A 80 4.81 -12.82 -16.71
C LYS A 80 4.60 -14.31 -16.49
N ARG A 81 4.45 -15.06 -17.58
CA ARG A 81 4.27 -16.51 -17.50
C ARG A 81 5.64 -17.20 -17.56
N ALA A 82 5.98 -17.93 -16.50
CA ALA A 82 7.08 -18.89 -16.48
C ALA A 82 6.53 -20.31 -16.59
N LYS A 83 7.41 -21.30 -16.84
CA LYS A 83 7.01 -22.71 -17.08
C LYS A 83 6.05 -23.28 -16.03
N ASN A 84 6.25 -22.94 -14.75
CA ASN A 84 5.49 -23.49 -13.61
C ASN A 84 4.90 -22.42 -12.67
N ALA A 85 4.97 -21.15 -13.04
CA ALA A 85 4.51 -20.04 -12.20
C ALA A 85 4.10 -18.83 -13.03
N ILE A 86 3.24 -17.99 -12.48
CA ILE A 86 2.97 -16.64 -12.98
C ILE A 86 3.64 -15.66 -12.03
N LYS A 87 4.56 -14.87 -12.54
CA LYS A 87 5.19 -13.78 -11.77
C LYS A 87 4.34 -12.53 -11.92
N ILE A 88 4.02 -11.90 -10.80
CA ILE A 88 3.28 -10.65 -10.73
C ILE A 88 4.22 -9.58 -10.17
N ASP A 89 4.45 -8.53 -10.95
CA ASP A 89 5.15 -7.32 -10.53
C ASP A 89 4.16 -6.15 -10.62
N GLY A 90 3.70 -5.64 -9.49
CA GLY A 90 2.69 -4.60 -9.40
C GLY A 90 3.25 -3.30 -8.83
N LEU A 91 3.01 -2.19 -9.51
CA LEU A 91 3.17 -0.83 -9.00
C LEU A 91 1.77 -0.26 -8.76
N LEU A 92 1.32 -0.25 -7.52
CA LEU A 92 0.04 0.34 -7.15
C LEU A 92 0.23 1.81 -6.77
N ARG A 93 -0.59 2.68 -7.35
CA ARG A 93 -0.74 4.07 -6.94
C ARG A 93 -2.08 4.21 -6.23
N THR A 94 -2.05 4.75 -5.02
CA THR A 94 -3.27 5.00 -4.25
C THR A 94 -3.23 6.41 -3.72
N LYS A 95 -4.15 7.25 -4.18
CA LYS A 95 -4.25 8.64 -3.78
C LYS A 95 -5.65 8.97 -3.30
N GLY A 96 -5.78 9.55 -2.13
CA GLY A 96 -7.07 10.04 -1.64
C GLY A 96 -7.31 9.72 -0.18
N LYS A 97 -8.59 9.67 0.20
CA LYS A 97 -9.02 9.55 1.59
C LYS A 97 -9.28 8.09 1.95
N PHE A 98 -9.03 7.76 3.20
CA PHE A 98 -9.50 6.51 3.80
C PHE A 98 -10.13 6.77 5.16
N ASN A 99 -11.09 5.91 5.52
CA ASN A 99 -11.82 5.99 6.77
C ASN A 99 -11.91 4.66 7.50
N PHE A 100 -12.38 4.70 8.75
CA PHE A 100 -12.32 3.53 9.62
C PHE A 100 -13.20 2.38 9.12
N SER A 101 -14.31 2.67 8.46
CA SER A 101 -15.17 1.63 7.85
C SER A 101 -14.42 0.85 6.77
N GLN A 102 -13.66 1.55 5.92
CA GLN A 102 -12.83 0.94 4.89
C GLN A 102 -11.68 0.16 5.53
N ILE A 103 -11.00 0.72 6.53
CA ILE A 103 -9.93 0.04 7.28
C ILE A 103 -10.43 -1.23 7.96
N LYS A 104 -11.63 -1.24 8.56
CA LYS A 104 -12.22 -2.45 9.17
C LYS A 104 -12.45 -3.57 8.15
N LYS A 105 -12.94 -3.24 6.95
CA LYS A 105 -13.13 -4.22 5.87
C LYS A 105 -11.80 -4.81 5.42
N ILE A 106 -10.77 -3.99 5.28
CA ILE A 106 -9.44 -4.46 4.88
C ILE A 106 -8.81 -5.29 6.01
N SER A 107 -8.88 -4.82 7.25
CA SER A 107 -8.31 -5.49 8.41
C SER A 107 -8.93 -6.87 8.63
N SER A 108 -10.24 -7.02 8.46
CA SER A 108 -10.93 -8.31 8.60
C SER A 108 -10.51 -9.32 7.53
N LEU A 109 -10.19 -8.89 6.30
CA LEU A 109 -9.63 -9.79 5.27
C LEU A 109 -8.31 -10.43 5.72
N PHE A 110 -7.51 -9.68 6.49
CA PHE A 110 -6.19 -10.12 6.95
C PHE A 110 -6.20 -10.65 8.40
N GLY A 111 -7.38 -10.74 9.03
CA GLY A 111 -7.50 -11.16 10.44
C GLY A 111 -6.81 -10.20 11.42
N LEU A 112 -6.69 -8.91 11.08
CA LEU A 112 -6.10 -7.89 11.94
C LEU A 112 -7.15 -7.35 12.90
N ASP A 113 -6.79 -7.30 14.19
CA ASP A 113 -7.66 -6.76 15.22
C ASP A 113 -7.60 -5.22 15.24
N THR A 114 -8.77 -4.59 15.11
CA THR A 114 -8.94 -3.14 15.20
C THR A 114 -9.74 -2.71 16.43
N SER A 115 -9.95 -3.61 17.40
CA SER A 115 -10.79 -3.36 18.58
C SER A 115 -10.30 -2.22 19.47
N ASN A 116 -8.99 -1.98 19.50
CA ASN A 116 -8.35 -0.93 20.30
C ASN A 116 -8.44 0.48 19.68
N PHE A 117 -9.11 0.62 18.53
CA PHE A 117 -9.24 1.88 17.81
C PHE A 117 -10.70 2.30 17.73
N ASN A 118 -10.95 3.57 18.04
CA ASN A 118 -12.27 4.17 17.98
C ASN A 118 -12.50 4.83 16.61
N GLU A 119 -11.45 5.40 16.02
CA GLU A 119 -11.48 6.10 14.74
C GLU A 119 -10.13 5.97 14.04
N ILE A 120 -10.15 5.84 12.71
CA ILE A 120 -8.96 5.87 11.85
C ILE A 120 -9.34 6.59 10.56
N ASN A 121 -8.76 7.75 10.31
CA ASN A 121 -8.97 8.50 9.08
C ASN A 121 -7.64 9.00 8.52
N GLY A 122 -7.59 9.21 7.22
CA GLY A 122 -6.42 9.83 6.63
C GLY A 122 -6.58 10.21 5.17
N THR A 123 -5.58 10.92 4.68
CA THR A 123 -5.41 11.28 3.27
C THR A 123 -3.96 11.01 2.91
N ALA A 124 -3.74 10.20 1.88
CA ALA A 124 -2.39 9.79 1.48
C ALA A 124 -2.25 9.72 -0.04
N ASP A 125 -1.02 9.85 -0.52
CA ASP A 125 -0.57 9.61 -1.87
C ASP A 125 0.60 8.62 -1.80
N LEU A 126 0.30 7.35 -2.09
CA LEU A 126 1.21 6.24 -1.83
C LEU A 126 1.54 5.50 -3.12
N LYS A 127 2.82 5.15 -3.23
CA LYS A 127 3.38 4.24 -4.22
C LYS A 127 3.70 2.92 -3.54
N THR A 128 3.04 1.84 -3.95
CA THR A 128 3.30 0.50 -3.40
C THR A 128 3.78 -0.45 -4.49
N ASN A 129 5.01 -0.93 -4.40
CA ASN A 129 5.47 -2.04 -5.22
C ASN A 129 5.11 -3.35 -4.53
N ILE A 130 4.49 -4.29 -5.24
CA ILE A 130 4.09 -5.60 -4.74
C ILE A 130 4.59 -6.64 -5.74
N ASN A 131 5.36 -7.62 -5.28
CA ASN A 131 5.85 -8.70 -6.12
C ASN A 131 5.54 -10.05 -5.47
N PHE A 132 5.02 -10.99 -6.26
CA PHE A 132 4.79 -12.36 -5.83
C PHE A 132 4.70 -13.31 -7.03
N ASN A 133 4.87 -14.60 -6.75
CA ASN A 133 4.64 -15.65 -7.73
C ASN A 133 3.36 -16.41 -7.40
N VAL A 134 2.64 -16.85 -8.43
CA VAL A 134 1.50 -17.76 -8.31
C VAL A 134 1.94 -19.10 -8.88
N ASP A 135 1.97 -20.15 -8.06
CA ASP A 135 2.33 -21.50 -8.52
C ASP A 135 1.21 -22.15 -9.35
N SER A 136 1.49 -23.33 -9.92
CA SER A 136 0.51 -24.08 -10.71
C SER A 136 -0.74 -24.53 -9.94
N ARG A 137 -0.76 -24.41 -8.61
CA ARG A 137 -1.93 -24.65 -7.74
C ARG A 137 -2.57 -23.35 -7.27
N PHE A 138 -2.27 -22.22 -7.92
CA PHE A 138 -2.74 -20.88 -7.57
C PHE A 138 -2.31 -20.39 -6.17
N ARG A 139 -1.24 -20.95 -5.60
CA ARG A 139 -0.71 -20.50 -4.30
C ARG A 139 0.26 -19.35 -4.49
N ILE A 140 0.11 -18.32 -3.68
CA ILE A 140 1.03 -17.18 -3.61
C ILE A 140 2.35 -17.64 -2.97
N LYS A 141 3.47 -17.25 -3.58
CA LYS A 141 4.84 -17.55 -3.16
C LYS A 141 5.68 -16.29 -3.17
N ASN A 142 6.58 -16.21 -2.19
CA ASN A 142 7.59 -15.16 -2.03
C ASN A 142 7.00 -13.73 -2.13
N PRO A 143 5.94 -13.42 -1.36
CA PRO A 143 5.38 -12.07 -1.37
C PRO A 143 6.40 -11.09 -0.80
N SER A 144 6.69 -10.05 -1.56
CA SER A 144 7.47 -8.90 -1.12
C SER A 144 6.74 -7.62 -1.48
N TYR A 145 6.90 -6.60 -0.66
CA TYR A 145 6.32 -5.30 -0.97
C TYR A 145 7.15 -4.16 -0.40
N SER A 146 7.07 -3.01 -1.05
CA SER A 146 7.58 -1.75 -0.52
C SER A 146 6.54 -0.67 -0.75
N MET A 147 6.45 0.26 0.17
CA MET A 147 5.55 1.40 0.09
C MET A 147 6.34 2.66 0.39
N GLU A 148 6.11 3.70 -0.38
CA GLU A 148 6.69 5.01 -0.17
C GLU A 148 5.68 6.08 -0.59
N GLY A 149 5.68 7.22 0.09
CA GLY A 149 4.84 8.34 -0.27
C GLY A 149 4.54 9.23 0.92
N ASP A 150 3.54 10.08 0.73
CA ASP A 150 3.22 11.13 1.67
C ASP A 150 1.80 10.98 2.20
N ILE A 151 1.66 11.24 3.49
CA ILE A 151 0.42 11.23 4.24
C ILE A 151 0.18 12.67 4.67
N ALA A 152 -0.72 13.34 3.94
CA ALA A 152 -1.09 14.72 4.24
C ALA A 152 -1.76 14.83 5.61
N TYR A 153 -2.56 13.84 5.98
CA TYR A 153 -3.26 13.78 7.24
C TYR A 153 -3.48 12.33 7.68
N PHE A 154 -3.27 12.04 8.95
CA PHE A 154 -3.66 10.78 9.57
C PHE A 154 -4.12 11.01 10.99
N GLU A 155 -5.25 10.42 11.35
CA GLU A 155 -5.89 10.55 12.64
C GLU A 155 -6.23 9.16 13.15
N ILE A 156 -5.79 8.87 14.37
CA ILE A 156 -6.13 7.64 15.06
C ILE A 156 -6.56 7.95 16.47
N HIS A 157 -7.71 7.41 16.86
CA HIS A 157 -8.23 7.52 18.22
C HIS A 157 -8.09 6.17 18.90
N THR A 158 -7.36 6.15 20.02
CA THR A 158 -7.25 4.95 20.87
C THR A 158 -8.05 5.15 22.14
N ASP A 159 -8.11 4.12 22.98
CA ASP A 159 -8.51 4.31 24.37
C ASP A 159 -7.43 5.05 25.16
N GLU A 160 -7.85 5.83 26.15
CA GLU A 160 -6.92 6.52 27.05
C GLU A 160 -6.09 5.51 27.84
N LYS A 161 -4.76 5.64 27.80
CA LYS A 161 -3.84 4.83 28.59
C LYS A 161 -3.32 5.65 29.77
N ARG A 162 -3.81 5.32 30.98
CA ARG A 162 -3.38 5.96 32.24
C ARG A 162 -1.86 6.01 32.40
N ILE A 163 -1.15 4.98 31.93
CA ILE A 163 0.31 4.91 32.03
C ILE A 163 1.00 6.01 31.21
N ILE A 164 0.46 6.37 30.03
CA ILE A 164 1.01 7.45 29.19
C ILE A 164 0.73 8.79 29.86
N LYS A 165 -0.50 8.99 30.36
CA LYS A 165 -0.92 10.19 31.06
C LYS A 165 -0.08 10.51 32.31
N ASN A 166 0.45 9.49 32.97
CA ASN A 166 1.35 9.68 34.12
C ASN A 166 2.64 10.43 33.74
N TYR A 167 3.14 10.25 32.51
CA TYR A 167 4.36 10.89 32.01
C TYR A 167 4.06 12.11 31.13
N LEU A 168 2.97 12.07 30.37
CA LEU A 168 2.46 13.14 29.51
C LEU A 168 1.05 13.54 29.97
N PRO A 169 0.91 14.41 30.99
CA PRO A 169 -0.39 14.75 31.58
C PRO A 169 -1.41 15.33 30.59
N GLU A 170 -0.91 15.95 29.53
CA GLU A 170 -1.70 16.56 28.46
C GLU A 170 -1.91 15.64 27.25
N TYR A 171 -1.49 14.38 27.34
CA TYR A 171 -1.72 13.38 26.31
C TYR A 171 -3.20 13.27 25.96
N ASP A 172 -3.50 13.46 24.68
CA ASP A 172 -4.80 13.17 24.07
C ASP A 172 -4.74 11.78 23.41
N PRO A 173 -5.68 10.85 23.69
CA PRO A 173 -5.79 9.60 22.95
C PRO A 173 -6.06 9.75 21.44
N LYS A 174 -6.38 10.96 20.98
CA LYS A 174 -6.38 11.35 19.57
C LYS A 174 -4.97 11.72 19.11
N ILE A 175 -4.39 10.86 18.29
CA ILE A 175 -3.09 11.07 17.65
C ILE A 175 -3.32 11.59 16.24
N ILE A 176 -2.74 12.74 15.91
CA ILE A 176 -2.84 13.35 14.58
C ILE A 176 -1.46 13.54 13.99
N LEU A 177 -1.24 13.02 12.79
CA LEU A 177 -0.05 13.24 11.99
C LEU A 177 -0.38 14.11 10.77
N LYS A 178 0.54 15.00 10.38
CA LYS A 178 0.48 15.75 9.13
C LYS A 178 1.83 15.74 8.43
N ASP A 179 1.80 16.02 7.13
CA ASP A 179 2.98 16.12 6.27
C ASP A 179 3.99 14.99 6.53
N THR A 180 3.46 13.77 6.63
CA THR A 180 4.23 12.61 7.06
C THR A 180 4.69 11.83 5.85
N HIS A 181 6.00 11.72 5.70
CA HIS A 181 6.60 10.79 4.75
C HIS A 181 6.64 9.38 5.35
N ILE A 182 6.23 8.38 4.57
CA ILE A 182 6.24 6.97 4.95
C ILE A 182 7.13 6.17 4.01
N LYS A 183 7.91 5.25 4.59
CA LYS A 183 8.64 4.24 3.84
C LYS A 183 8.53 2.89 4.53
N ILE A 184 8.03 1.89 3.81
CA ILE A 184 7.93 0.51 4.28
C ILE A 184 8.64 -0.40 3.29
N VAL A 185 9.39 -1.38 3.80
CA VAL A 185 9.96 -2.46 3.01
C VAL A 185 9.72 -3.77 3.75
N ASN A 186 9.07 -4.71 3.08
CA ASN A 186 8.91 -6.07 3.54
C ASN A 186 9.63 -7.03 2.60
N SER A 187 10.65 -7.70 3.13
CA SER A 187 11.45 -8.71 2.44
C SER A 187 11.35 -10.05 3.18
N GLU A 188 11.97 -11.09 2.61
CA GLU A 188 11.98 -12.44 3.22
C GLU A 188 12.62 -12.44 4.63
N SER A 189 13.63 -11.59 4.86
CA SER A 189 14.42 -11.59 6.10
C SER A 189 13.94 -10.56 7.13
N ASN A 190 13.33 -9.46 6.66
CA ASN A 190 12.96 -8.36 7.54
C ASN A 190 11.81 -7.52 7.02
N TYR A 191 11.15 -6.89 7.98
CA TYR A 191 10.23 -5.79 7.76
C TYR A 191 10.85 -4.51 8.33
N LYS A 192 10.80 -3.43 7.57
CA LYS A 192 11.27 -2.09 7.96
C LYS A 192 10.17 -1.08 7.71
N ALA A 193 9.94 -0.20 8.66
CA ALA A 193 9.04 0.94 8.51
C ALA A 193 9.71 2.20 9.07
N GLU A 194 9.62 3.28 8.32
CA GLU A 194 10.11 4.60 8.68
C GLU A 194 8.98 5.60 8.45
N LEU A 195 8.77 6.48 9.43
CA LEU A 195 7.82 7.58 9.36
C LEU A 195 8.52 8.83 9.88
N SER A 196 8.32 9.95 9.19
CA SER A 196 8.78 11.25 9.65
C SER A 196 7.84 12.34 9.19
N GLY A 197 7.56 13.30 10.05
CA GLY A 197 6.64 14.39 9.76
C GLY A 197 6.35 15.17 11.03
N TYR A 198 5.10 15.60 11.17
CA TYR A 198 4.66 16.31 12.38
C TYR A 198 3.55 15.56 13.10
N LEU A 199 3.71 15.41 14.41
CA LEU A 199 2.73 14.85 15.33
C LEU A 199 2.10 15.99 16.12
N LYS A 200 0.77 16.02 16.20
CA LYS A 200 0.07 16.94 17.09
C LYS A 200 0.34 16.54 18.54
N VAL A 201 0.94 17.44 19.30
CA VAL A 201 1.08 17.34 20.75
C VAL A 201 0.46 18.59 21.36
N ASN A 202 -0.59 18.43 22.17
CA ASN A 202 -1.46 19.53 22.60
C ASN A 202 -2.04 20.29 21.41
N GLU A 203 -1.91 21.62 21.36
CA GLU A 203 -2.37 22.45 20.23
C GLU A 203 -1.33 22.64 19.13
N ASN A 204 -0.11 22.15 19.33
CA ASN A 204 1.02 22.38 18.44
C ASN A 204 1.40 21.10 17.68
N PHE A 205 2.17 21.28 16.62
CA PHE A 205 2.71 20.20 15.81
C PHE A 205 4.22 20.13 15.99
N ASP A 206 4.68 19.04 16.57
CA ASP A 206 6.08 18.78 16.83
C ASP A 206 6.64 17.79 15.81
N SER A 207 7.89 17.98 15.42
CA SER A 207 8.54 17.07 14.49
C SER A 207 8.76 15.70 15.14
N PHE A 208 8.57 14.64 14.37
CA PHE A 208 8.88 13.29 14.82
C PHE A 208 9.56 12.49 13.72
N LYS A 209 10.33 11.50 14.15
CA LYS A 209 10.85 10.44 13.30
C LYS A 209 10.81 9.13 14.06
N ILE A 210 10.19 8.11 13.49
CA ILE A 210 10.17 6.77 14.05
C ILE A 210 10.64 5.77 13.00
N ASN A 211 11.43 4.81 13.45
CA ASN A 211 11.84 3.67 12.66
C ASN A 211 11.52 2.39 13.43
N LYS A 212 11.16 1.35 12.68
CA LYS A 212 10.88 0.02 13.20
C LYS A 212 11.52 -0.99 12.27
N VAL A 213 12.24 -1.94 12.85
CA VAL A 213 12.79 -3.09 12.14
C VAL A 213 12.33 -4.35 12.85
N TYR A 214 11.71 -5.27 12.12
CA TYR A 214 11.38 -6.62 12.58
C TYR A 214 12.22 -7.62 11.78
N ASN A 215 12.93 -8.50 12.48
CA ASN A 215 13.72 -9.58 11.88
C ASN A 215 12.94 -10.89 12.02
N TYR A 216 12.64 -11.54 10.89
CA TYR A 216 11.82 -12.76 10.87
C TYR A 216 12.56 -13.96 11.47
N ASP A 217 13.85 -14.11 11.17
CA ASP A 217 14.67 -15.23 11.64
C ASP A 217 14.82 -15.22 13.17
N LYS A 218 15.09 -14.03 13.73
CA LYS A 218 15.27 -13.81 15.17
C LYS A 218 13.95 -13.63 15.91
N LYS A 219 12.84 -13.44 15.19
CA LYS A 219 11.51 -13.12 15.74
C LYS A 219 11.55 -11.92 16.71
N SER A 220 12.38 -10.93 16.41
CA SER A 220 12.61 -9.79 17.29
C SER A 220 12.38 -8.48 16.55
N PHE A 221 12.01 -7.45 17.31
CA PHE A 221 11.85 -6.10 16.78
C PHE A 221 12.70 -5.10 17.54
N TYR A 222 13.10 -4.07 16.81
CA TYR A 222 13.72 -2.87 17.33
C TYR A 222 12.92 -1.67 16.83
N THR A 223 12.58 -0.78 17.75
CA THR A 223 11.88 0.47 17.45
C THR A 223 12.70 1.60 18.06
N ASN A 224 13.04 2.60 17.27
CA ASN A 224 13.64 3.83 17.77
C ASN A 224 12.84 5.03 17.24
N GLY A 225 12.65 6.03 18.09
CA GLY A 225 11.85 7.19 17.78
C GLY A 225 12.41 8.42 18.46
N ILE A 226 12.37 9.53 17.74
CA ILE A 226 12.67 10.86 18.25
C ILE A 226 11.42 11.69 18.03
N ILE A 227 11.00 12.37 19.09
CA ILE A 227 9.92 13.34 19.06
C ILE A 227 10.46 14.63 19.67
N ASP A 228 10.22 15.74 18.98
CA ASP A 228 10.43 17.05 19.55
C ASP A 228 9.33 17.29 20.60
N LEU A 229 9.72 17.69 21.81
CA LEU A 229 8.78 17.98 22.90
C LEU A 229 8.86 19.46 23.31
N THR A 230 9.42 20.31 22.47
CA THR A 230 9.57 21.76 22.74
C THR A 230 8.24 22.39 23.12
N ASN A 231 7.13 21.91 22.56
CA ASN A 231 5.79 22.43 22.82
C ASN A 231 4.95 21.60 23.82
N SER A 232 5.59 20.69 24.56
CA SER A 232 4.92 19.69 25.39
C SER A 232 5.29 19.79 26.87
N ARG A 233 4.31 19.64 27.79
CA ARG A 233 4.60 19.47 29.22
C ARG A 233 4.75 17.99 29.58
N PHE A 234 5.93 17.63 30.09
CA PHE A 234 6.21 16.29 30.60
C PHE A 234 6.36 16.31 32.12
N LYS A 235 5.97 15.21 32.76
CA LYS A 235 6.10 15.04 34.21
C LYS A 235 7.19 14.02 34.52
N VAL A 236 8.22 14.46 35.24
CA VAL A 236 9.24 13.56 35.82
C VAL A 236 8.85 13.27 37.26
N SER A 237 8.09 12.21 37.48
CA SER A 237 7.83 11.72 38.83
C SER A 237 9.03 10.92 39.32
N ARG A 238 9.73 11.44 40.35
CA ARG A 238 10.90 10.84 41.04
C ARG A 238 12.26 11.19 40.44
N LEU A 239 12.62 12.47 40.45
CA LEU A 239 14.03 12.82 40.62
C LEU A 239 14.38 12.47 42.07
N ASN A 240 14.98 11.29 42.29
CA ASN A 240 15.70 11.03 43.52
C ASN A 240 16.91 11.99 43.53
N TYR A 241 16.72 13.18 44.10
CA TYR A 241 17.80 14.03 44.57
C TYR A 241 18.21 13.59 45.97
#